data_AF-A0A7X5DI92-F1
#
_entry.id   AF-A0A7X5DI92-F1
#
_cell.length_a   1.000
_cell.length_b   1.000
_cell.length_c   1.000
_cell.angle_alpha   90.00
_cell.angle_beta   90.00
_cell.angle_gamma   90.00
#
_symmetry.space_group_name_H-M   'P 1'
#
loop_
_entity.id
_entity.type
_entity.pdbx_description
1 polymer ?
#
loop_
_entity_poly.entity_id
_entity_poly.type
_entity_poly.pdbx_seq_one_letter_code
_entity_poly.pdbx_strand_id
1 'polypeptide(L)'
;MMDKPFRTIEEQIAILNSRGVATDKSTPEVLAREGYYSVVNGYKDLYLDPAATKAAGEDVFRKGTTFQDICRLFRFDRALRQTFFRYFAIAEAALKSLCAYH
;
A
#
# COMPACT_ATOMS: atom_id res chain seq x y z
N MET A 1 14.79 -4.71 12.36
CA MET A 1 14.51 -3.95 11.12
C MET A 1 15.67 -2.99 10.95
N MET A 2 16.42 -3.06 9.85
CA MET A 2 17.38 -1.99 9.55
C MET A 2 16.56 -0.72 9.34
N ASP A 3 16.78 0.30 10.16
CA ASP A 3 16.20 1.62 9.97
C ASP A 3 16.67 2.15 8.63
N LYS A 4 15.80 2.03 7.62
CA LYS A 4 15.99 2.75 6.38
C LYS A 4 15.89 4.23 6.75
N PRO A 5 16.88 5.06 6.35
CA PRO A 5 16.88 6.47 6.70
C PRO A 5 15.58 7.11 6.25
N PHE A 6 15.09 8.07 7.04
CA PHE A 6 13.97 8.91 6.65
C PHE A 6 14.26 9.54 5.29
N ARG A 7 13.27 9.52 4.41
CA ARG A 7 13.34 10.18 3.11
C ARG A 7 12.26 11.24 3.00
N THR A 8 12.61 12.40 2.47
CA THR A 8 11.65 13.47 2.20
C THR A 8 10.64 13.04 1.14
N ILE A 9 9.56 13.81 0.98
CA ILE A 9 8.53 13.50 -0.01
C ILE A 9 9.11 13.60 -1.44
N GLU A 10 9.99 14.56 -1.68
CA GLU A 10 10.68 14.75 -2.95
C GLU A 10 11.59 13.56 -3.27
N GLU A 11 12.34 13.06 -2.28
CA GLU A 11 13.18 11.87 -2.43
C GLU A 11 12.33 10.62 -2.69
N GLN A 12 11.19 10.49 -1.99
CA GLN A 12 10.25 9.39 -2.21
C GLN A 12 9.69 9.40 -3.64
N ILE A 13 9.33 10.58 -4.16
CA ILE A 13 8.87 10.76 -5.54
C ILE A 13 9.98 10.44 -6.53
N ALA A 14 11.22 10.87 -6.27
CA ALA A 14 12.36 10.56 -7.12
C ALA A 14 12.58 9.05 -7.25
N ILE A 15 12.46 8.29 -6.15
CA ILE A 15 12.55 6.82 -6.15
C ILE A 15 11.43 6.19 -6.97
N LEU A 16 10.19 6.68 -6.83
CA LEU A 16 9.06 6.15 -7.59
C LEU A 16 9.30 6.33 -9.08
N ASN A 17 9.67 7.54 -9.49
CA ASN A 17 9.96 7.84 -10.88
C ASN A 17 11.16 7.03 -11.41
N SER A 18 12.23 6.87 -10.61
CA SER A 18 13.40 6.08 -11.04
C SER A 18 13.10 4.60 -11.22
N ARG A 19 12.09 4.07 -10.52
CA ARG A 19 11.65 2.66 -10.61
C ARG A 19 10.55 2.43 -11.64
N GLY A 20 10.17 3.45 -12.41
CA GLY A 20 9.17 3.35 -13.47
C GLY A 20 7.73 3.62 -13.03
N VAL A 21 7.51 4.23 -11.86
CA VAL A 21 6.18 4.65 -11.40
C VAL A 21 5.96 6.12 -11.76
N ALA A 22 4.98 6.39 -12.61
CA ALA A 22 4.60 7.75 -12.93
C ALA A 22 3.88 8.43 -11.76
N THR A 23 4.41 9.56 -11.31
CA THR A 23 3.83 10.37 -10.22
C THR A 23 3.08 11.59 -10.78
N ASP A 24 2.17 12.16 -9.99
CA ASP A 24 1.38 13.33 -10.37
C ASP A 24 1.33 14.38 -9.23
N LYS A 25 0.59 15.47 -9.44
CA LYS A 25 0.47 16.57 -8.47
C LYS A 25 -0.17 16.16 -7.13
N SER A 26 -0.89 15.04 -7.09
CA SER A 26 -1.52 14.53 -5.88
C SER A 26 -0.63 13.57 -5.09
N THR A 27 0.43 13.04 -5.71
CA THR A 27 1.37 12.11 -5.07
C THR A 27 1.96 12.66 -3.75
N PRO A 28 2.44 13.91 -3.66
CA PRO A 28 3.00 14.44 -2.41
C PRO A 28 2.03 14.40 -1.24
N GLU A 29 0.76 14.82 -1.47
CA GLU A 29 -0.26 14.86 -0.43
C GLU A 29 -0.57 13.47 0.11
N VAL A 30 -0.71 12.48 -0.78
CA VAL A 30 -0.98 11.10 -0.37
C VAL A 30 0.19 10.50 0.39
N LEU A 31 1.43 10.73 -0.06
CA LEU A 31 2.63 10.25 0.63
C LEU A 31 2.77 10.87 2.02
N ALA A 32 2.50 12.17 2.16
CA ALA A 32 2.53 12.87 3.44
C ALA A 32 1.46 12.36 4.41
N ARG A 33 0.26 12.05 3.91
CA ARG A 33 -0.87 11.59 4.74
C ARG A 33 -0.80 10.11 5.11
N GLU A 34 -0.52 9.25 4.15
CA GLU A 34 -0.67 7.79 4.29
C GLU A 34 0.67 7.09 4.51
N GLY A 35 1.78 7.73 4.12
CA GLY A 35 3.14 7.20 4.20
C GLY A 35 3.50 6.27 3.03
N TYR A 36 4.74 6.39 2.56
CA TYR A 36 5.29 5.57 1.47
C TYR A 36 5.17 4.06 1.73
N TYR A 37 5.51 3.62 2.93
CA TYR A 37 5.52 2.19 3.26
C TYR A 37 4.11 1.60 3.22
N SER A 38 3.13 2.30 3.80
CA SER A 38 1.74 1.86 3.84
C SER A 38 1.15 1.73 2.44
N VAL A 39 1.43 2.69 1.55
CA VAL A 39 0.81 2.74 0.22
C VAL A 39 1.61 1.95 -0.81
N VAL A 40 2.92 2.21 -0.92
CA VAL A 40 3.75 1.63 -1.98
C VAL A 40 4.22 0.24 -1.59
N ASN A 41 4.93 0.10 -0.47
CA ASN A 41 5.50 -1.19 -0.09
C ASN A 41 4.44 -2.23 0.27
N GLY A 42 3.28 -1.79 0.78
CA GLY A 42 2.16 -2.68 1.08
C GLY A 42 1.47 -3.28 -0.15
N TYR A 43 1.64 -2.68 -1.34
CA TYR A 43 0.82 -3.00 -2.51
C TYR A 43 1.59 -3.09 -3.84
N LYS A 44 2.92 -2.90 -3.83
CA LYS A 44 3.75 -2.87 -5.04
C LYS A 44 3.76 -4.17 -5.84
N ASP A 45 3.60 -5.33 -5.19
CA ASP A 45 3.91 -6.63 -5.79
C ASP A 45 3.11 -6.93 -7.06
N LEU A 46 1.85 -6.49 -7.13
CA LEU A 46 1.01 -6.67 -8.33
C LEU A 46 1.48 -5.84 -9.54
N TYR A 47 2.26 -4.80 -9.29
CA TYR A 47 2.76 -3.85 -10.29
C TYR A 47 4.22 -4.06 -10.65
N LEU A 48 4.94 -4.95 -9.95
CA LEU A 48 6.32 -5.27 -10.29
C LEU A 48 6.42 -6.08 -11.58
N ASP A 49 7.47 -5.81 -12.36
CA ASP A 49 7.97 -6.70 -13.39
C ASP A 49 8.95 -7.68 -12.73
N PRO A 50 8.60 -8.98 -12.58
CA PRO A 50 9.44 -9.92 -11.86
C PRO A 50 10.79 -10.17 -12.54
N ALA A 51 10.83 -10.15 -13.88
CA ALA A 51 12.06 -10.40 -14.62
C ALA A 51 13.00 -9.19 -14.51
N ALA A 52 12.48 -7.98 -14.71
CA ALA A 52 13.26 -6.76 -14.59
C ALA A 52 13.72 -6.51 -13.14
N THR A 53 12.85 -6.75 -12.16
CA THR A 53 13.19 -6.63 -10.73
C THR A 53 14.34 -7.57 -10.36
N LYS A 54 14.28 -8.83 -10.82
CA LYS A 54 15.35 -9.80 -10.58
C LYS A 54 16.66 -9.40 -11.25
N ALA A 55 16.60 -8.86 -12.46
CA ALA A 55 17.80 -8.43 -13.19
C ALA A 55 18.46 -7.17 -12.58
N ALA A 56 17.66 -6.21 -12.10
CA ALA A 56 18.16 -4.98 -11.50
C ALA A 56 18.61 -5.13 -10.04
N GLY A 57 18.13 -6.17 -9.34
CA GLY A 57 18.37 -6.33 -7.90
C GLY A 57 17.59 -5.35 -7.02
N GLU A 58 16.64 -4.62 -7.61
CA GLU A 58 15.72 -3.73 -6.93
C GLU A 58 14.35 -3.72 -7.60
N ASP A 59 13.34 -3.14 -6.94
CA ASP A 59 11.98 -3.06 -7.46
C ASP A 59 11.93 -2.31 -8.79
N VAL A 60 11.48 -3.00 -9.85
CA VAL A 60 11.19 -2.38 -11.15
C VAL A 60 9.71 -2.59 -11.45
N PHE A 61 8.99 -1.50 -11.70
CA PHE A 61 7.56 -1.53 -11.97
C PHE A 61 7.29 -1.75 -13.46
N ARG A 62 6.17 -2.40 -13.77
CA ARG A 62 5.72 -2.62 -15.15
C ARG A 62 5.51 -1.28 -15.86
N LYS A 63 5.85 -1.24 -17.15
CA LYS A 63 5.69 -0.05 -17.98
C LYS A 63 4.25 0.48 -17.92
N GLY A 64 4.11 1.78 -17.67
CA GLY A 64 2.82 2.45 -17.59
C GLY A 64 2.17 2.44 -16.20
N THR A 65 2.83 1.84 -15.20
CA THR A 65 2.36 1.92 -13.81
C THR A 65 2.36 3.37 -13.32
N THR A 66 1.23 3.80 -12.75
CA THR A 66 1.10 5.11 -12.09
C THR A 66 1.00 4.94 -10.58
N PHE A 67 1.39 5.97 -9.83
CA PHE A 67 1.18 6.01 -8.39
C PHE A 67 -0.30 5.88 -8.02
N GLN A 68 -1.21 6.37 -8.88
CA GLN A 68 -2.64 6.25 -8.67
C GLN A 68 -3.16 4.82 -8.75
N ASP A 69 -2.55 3.95 -9.56
CA ASP A 69 -2.95 2.54 -9.64
C ASP A 69 -2.73 1.86 -8.28
N ILE A 70 -1.53 2.06 -7.72
CA ILE A 70 -1.17 1.58 -6.38
C ILE A 70 -2.11 2.18 -5.32
N CYS A 71 -2.39 3.49 -5.39
CA CYS A 71 -3.29 4.16 -4.46
C CYS A 71 -4.73 3.64 -4.52
N ARG A 72 -5.25 3.31 -5.70
CA ARG A 72 -6.61 2.76 -5.85
C ARG A 72 -6.70 1.42 -5.13
N LEU A 73 -5.69 0.56 -5.29
CA LEU A 73 -5.65 -0.73 -4.59
C LEU A 73 -5.57 -0.56 -3.06
N PHE A 74 -4.69 0.34 -2.59
CA PHE A 74 -4.61 0.68 -1.17
C PHE A 74 -5.96 1.14 -0.59
N ARG A 75 -6.65 2.04 -1.30
CA ARG A 75 -7.96 2.57 -0.86
C ARG A 75 -9.05 1.51 -0.90
N PHE A 76 -9.06 0.68 -1.93
CA PHE A 76 -9.98 -0.44 -2.06
C PHE A 76 -9.84 -1.41 -0.89
N ASP A 77 -8.63 -1.87 -0.61
CA ASP A 77 -8.35 -2.81 0.47
C ASP A 77 -8.65 -2.19 1.84
N ARG A 78 -8.35 -0.90 2.04
CA ARG A 78 -8.74 -0.17 3.25
C ARG A 78 -10.26 -0.15 3.45
N ALA A 79 -11.03 0.15 2.42
CA ALA A 79 -12.50 0.14 2.49
C ALA A 79 -13.05 -1.28 2.77
N LEU A 80 -12.43 -2.30 2.16
CA LEU A 80 -12.79 -3.69 2.39
C LEU A 80 -12.53 -4.12 3.84
N ARG A 81 -11.35 -3.80 4.39
CA ARG A 81 -11.02 -4.05 5.81
C ARG A 81 -12.01 -3.38 6.75
N GLN A 82 -12.37 -2.12 6.49
CA GLN A 82 -13.36 -1.39 7.30
C GLN A 82 -14.74 -2.07 7.25
N THR A 83 -15.13 -2.55 6.07
CA THR A 83 -16.39 -3.29 5.89
C THR A 83 -16.38 -4.59 6.71
N PHE A 84 -15.31 -5.38 6.62
CA PHE A 84 -15.18 -6.61 7.41
C PHE A 84 -15.15 -6.35 8.90
N PHE A 85 -14.42 -5.33 9.35
CA PHE A 85 -14.32 -4.99 10.77
C PHE A 85 -15.69 -4.75 11.39
N ARG A 86 -16.59 -4.04 10.70
CA ARG A 86 -17.98 -3.83 11.16
C ARG A 86 -18.70 -5.16 11.41
N TYR A 87 -18.64 -6.08 10.46
CA TYR A 87 -19.38 -7.35 10.57
C TYR A 87 -18.71 -8.31 11.55
N PHE A 88 -17.38 -8.31 11.64
CA PHE A 88 -16.66 -9.10 12.64
C PHE A 88 -16.94 -8.62 14.06
N ALA A 89 -17.08 -7.32 14.30
CA ALA A 89 -17.48 -6.81 15.61
C ALA A 89 -18.87 -7.30 16.04
N ILE A 90 -19.83 -7.35 15.10
CA ILE A 90 -21.18 -7.90 15.35
C ILE A 90 -21.11 -9.41 15.65
N ALA A 91 -20.36 -10.16 14.82
CA ALA A 91 -20.21 -11.60 15.00
C ALA A 91 -19.51 -11.95 16.31
N GLU A 92 -18.46 -11.21 16.68
CA GLU A 92 -17.73 -11.37 17.94
C GLU A 92 -18.64 -11.13 19.15
N ALA A 93 -19.47 -10.08 19.12
CA ALA A 93 -20.43 -9.81 20.19
C ALA A 93 -21.45 -10.95 20.34
N ALA A 94 -21.99 -11.45 19.23
CA ALA A 94 -22.93 -12.57 19.25
C ALA A 94 -22.30 -13.85 19.81
N LEU A 95 -21.06 -14.16 19.40
CA LEU A 95 -20.32 -15.33 19.89
C LEU A 95 -20.05 -15.24 21.39
N LYS A 96 -19.63 -14.06 21.89
CA LYS A 96 -19.43 -13.82 23.33
C LYS A 96 -20.69 -14.06 24.14
N SER A 97 -21.84 -13.59 23.67
CA SER A 97 -23.12 -13.85 24.34
C SER A 97 -23.43 -15.35 24.37
N LEU A 98 -23.31 -16.06 23.25
CA LEU A 98 -23.57 -17.51 23.21
C LEU A 98 -22.68 -18.28 24.18
N CYS A 99 -21.38 -17.97 24.25
CA CYS A 99 -20.44 -18.58 25.18
C CYS A 99 -20.65 -18.18 26.66
N ALA A 100 -21.46 -17.16 26.95
CA ALA A 100 -21.78 -16.78 28.34
C ALA A 100 -23.00 -17.54 28.88
N TYR A 101 -23.87 -18.02 27.99
CA TYR A 101 -25.09 -18.76 28.35
C TYR A 101 -24.94 -20.29 28.19
N HIS A 102 -23.80 -20.77 27.69
CA HIS A 102 -23.44 -22.18 27.51
C HIS A 102 -22.00 -22.43 27.96
#